data_AF-A0A084Y543-F1
#
_entry.id   AF-A0A084Y543-F1
#
_cell.length_a   1.000
_cell.length_b   1.000
_cell.length_c   1.000
_cell.angle_alpha   90.00
_cell.angle_beta   90.00
_cell.angle_gamma   90.00
#
_symmetry.space_group_name_H-M   'P 1'
#
loop_
_entity.id
_entity.type
_entity.pdbx_description
1 polymer ?
#
loop_
_entity_poly.entity_id
_entity_poly.type
_entity_poly.pdbx_seq_one_letter_code
_entity_poly.pdbx_strand_id
1 'polypeptide(L)'
;MMHAGSGALPRELGRRWHGVKRSFVASLLFLTQHGAGAFEVWLPQANWRIERSVVAPWAPTKTPMPTAQELAGKSIRFTATRVEAPEPLACAGVRYEFVLMPAPGLFQGSLPPPAEKAARGLGIAHLPVLSLQVTCDSGVFDYHLITTGKVLLGLNNAVWTLTRAAEADSPEAATLNLLRVHMTHDMAFNPASVARKRAYLTPGLGGAIADYFKRPRPHDEVPPITGDPFTDSQEYPDRFLPGRARIDGARASVPIRLGDGSRHWEVEVLLLRQGERWQVDDLRYPGGTTLRGLLQPA
;
A
#
# COMPACT_ATOMS: atom_id res chain seq x y z
N MET A 1 27.07 77.05 56.63
CA MET A 1 27.12 76.60 55.23
C MET A 1 25.73 76.11 54.86
N MET A 2 25.14 76.86 53.92
CA MET A 2 23.88 76.72 53.16
C MET A 2 22.79 75.72 53.61
N HIS A 3 21.67 76.38 53.95
CA HIS A 3 20.33 75.97 54.31
C HIS A 3 19.53 75.17 53.25
N ALA A 4 18.62 74.34 53.74
CA ALA A 4 17.24 74.16 53.24
C ALA A 4 16.43 73.55 54.40
N GLY A 5 15.24 73.96 54.80
CA GLY A 5 14.20 74.76 54.16
C GLY A 5 12.87 74.07 54.47
N SER A 6 12.14 74.61 55.47
CA SER A 6 10.92 74.09 56.08
C SER A 6 9.71 73.93 55.13
N GLY A 7 8.73 73.11 55.53
CA GLY A 7 7.38 73.11 54.95
C GLY A 7 6.44 72.08 55.58
N ALA A 8 5.21 72.50 55.87
CA ALA A 8 4.25 71.89 56.80
C ALA A 8 3.20 70.91 56.16
N LEU A 9 2.48 70.19 57.05
CA LEU A 9 1.28 69.31 56.91
C LEU A 9 0.07 69.99 56.17
N PRO A 10 -1.09 69.35 55.83
CA PRO A 10 -1.72 68.12 56.39
C PRO A 10 -2.60 67.21 55.44
N ARG A 11 -3.18 66.14 56.05
CA ARG A 11 -4.48 65.42 55.82
C ARG A 11 -5.11 65.29 54.42
N GLU A 12 -5.60 64.06 54.10
CA GLU A 12 -6.92 63.70 53.50
C GLU A 12 -6.91 62.18 53.15
N LEU A 13 -7.74 61.35 53.81
CA LEU A 13 -8.99 60.74 53.32
C LEU A 13 -8.88 59.60 52.28
N GLY A 14 -9.23 58.38 52.74
CA GLY A 14 -10.26 57.55 52.11
C GLY A 14 -9.91 56.67 50.89
N ARG A 15 -9.90 55.35 51.09
CA ARG A 15 -10.95 54.39 50.63
C ARG A 15 -10.39 52.99 50.47
N ARG A 16 -10.96 52.06 51.24
CA ARG A 16 -10.93 50.61 50.99
C ARG A 16 -11.69 50.31 49.69
N TRP A 17 -11.08 49.55 48.78
CA TRP A 17 -11.78 48.88 47.69
C TRP A 17 -11.67 47.37 47.91
N HIS A 18 -12.83 46.74 48.09
CA HIS A 18 -12.99 45.30 48.16
C HIS A 18 -12.78 44.69 46.77
N GLY A 19 -11.86 43.73 46.67
CA GLY A 19 -11.64 42.95 45.45
C GLY A 19 -12.81 42.01 45.18
N VAL A 20 -13.52 42.24 44.08
CA VAL A 20 -14.47 41.28 43.49
C VAL A 20 -13.67 40.26 42.69
N LYS A 21 -13.64 39.01 43.15
CA LYS A 21 -13.10 37.89 42.37
C LYS A 21 -14.07 37.59 41.23
N ARG A 22 -13.71 38.00 40.00
CA ARG A 22 -14.38 37.54 38.78
C ARG A 22 -13.91 36.14 38.45
N SER A 23 -14.81 35.16 38.57
CA SER A 23 -14.61 33.81 38.06
C SER A 23 -14.70 33.83 36.54
N PHE A 24 -13.56 33.66 35.86
CA PHE A 24 -13.52 33.38 34.43
C PHE A 24 -13.91 31.92 34.21
N VAL A 25 -15.09 31.69 33.62
CA VAL A 25 -15.43 30.39 33.03
C VAL A 25 -14.76 30.34 31.66
N ALA A 26 -13.65 29.62 31.56
CA ALA A 26 -13.01 29.31 30.29
C ALA A 26 -13.85 28.24 29.58
N SER A 27 -14.67 28.67 28.62
CA SER A 27 -15.30 27.77 27.66
C SER A 27 -14.22 27.13 26.79
N LEU A 28 -13.85 25.88 27.10
CA LEU A 28 -13.07 25.05 26.18
C LEU A 28 -13.97 24.70 24.99
N LEU A 29 -13.79 25.43 23.89
CA LEU A 29 -14.16 24.96 22.56
C LEU A 29 -13.28 23.75 22.24
N PHE A 30 -13.85 22.55 22.32
CA PHE A 30 -13.25 21.35 21.75
C PHE A 30 -13.25 21.48 20.23
N LEU A 31 -12.21 22.11 19.69
CA LEU A 31 -11.83 21.93 18.30
C LEU A 31 -11.35 20.48 18.16
N THR A 32 -12.22 19.59 17.70
CA THR A 32 -11.81 18.28 17.21
C THR A 32 -10.96 18.50 15.97
N GLN A 33 -9.65 18.64 16.16
CA GLN A 33 -8.69 18.47 15.09
C GLN A 33 -8.89 17.05 14.56
N HIS A 34 -9.54 16.92 13.41
CA HIS A 34 -9.44 15.72 12.59
C HIS A 34 -8.01 15.70 12.04
N GLY A 35 -7.05 15.35 12.89
CA GLY A 35 -5.71 15.03 12.43
C GLY A 35 -5.84 13.94 11.40
N ALA A 36 -5.30 14.18 10.21
CA ALA A 36 -5.04 13.11 9.26
C ALA A 36 -4.24 12.04 10.02
N GLY A 37 -4.89 10.91 10.33
CA GLY A 37 -4.23 9.82 11.04
C GLY A 37 -2.98 9.44 10.24
N ALA A 38 -1.86 9.25 10.94
CA ALA A 38 -0.62 8.84 10.30
C ALA A 38 -0.87 7.55 9.49
N PHE A 39 -0.41 7.53 8.24
CA PHE A 39 -0.50 6.35 7.39
C PHE A 39 0.23 5.18 8.06
N GLU A 40 -0.53 4.23 8.58
CA GLU A 40 0.02 3.04 9.21
C GLU A 40 0.16 1.95 8.16
N VAL A 41 1.39 1.53 7.87
CA VAL A 41 1.68 0.53 6.83
C VAL A 41 1.00 -0.80 7.18
N TRP A 42 0.26 -1.38 6.22
CA TRP A 42 -0.13 -2.78 6.32
C TRP A 42 1.05 -3.64 5.93
N LEU A 43 1.50 -4.40 6.90
CA LEU A 43 2.52 -5.40 6.71
C LEU A 43 1.85 -6.60 6.06
N PRO A 44 2.45 -7.21 5.03
CA PRO A 44 1.97 -8.48 4.51
C PRO A 44 2.15 -9.55 5.60
N GLN A 45 1.21 -9.66 6.53
CA GLN A 45 1.21 -10.58 7.68
C GLN A 45 0.96 -12.03 7.22
N ALA A 46 1.88 -12.54 6.43
CA ALA A 46 1.83 -13.89 5.90
C ALA A 46 3.04 -14.65 6.41
N ASN A 47 2.78 -15.76 7.09
CA ASN A 47 3.79 -16.77 7.35
C ASN A 47 4.04 -17.48 6.02
N TRP A 48 5.23 -17.28 5.46
CA TRP A 48 5.70 -17.99 4.29
C TRP A 48 6.56 -19.16 4.72
N ARG A 49 6.43 -20.28 4.04
CA ARG A 49 7.27 -21.46 4.23
C ARG A 49 8.12 -21.67 2.99
N ILE A 50 9.43 -21.81 3.19
CA ILE A 50 10.36 -22.13 2.12
C ILE A 50 10.15 -23.61 1.77
N GLU A 51 9.74 -23.90 0.53
CA GLU A 51 9.37 -25.25 0.11
C GLU A 51 10.55 -26.00 -0.49
N ARG A 52 11.17 -25.39 -1.51
CA ARG A 52 12.21 -26.01 -2.33
C ARG A 52 13.05 -24.96 -3.04
N SER A 53 14.17 -25.38 -3.60
CA SER A 53 15.01 -24.58 -4.48
C SER A 53 15.29 -25.28 -5.81
N VAL A 54 15.69 -24.48 -6.79
CA VAL A 54 16.34 -24.93 -8.03
C VAL A 54 17.64 -24.14 -8.22
N VAL A 55 18.59 -24.71 -8.95
CA VAL A 55 19.77 -23.96 -9.39
C VAL A 55 19.32 -22.81 -10.27
N ALA A 56 19.79 -21.61 -9.97
CA ALA A 56 19.39 -20.43 -10.71
C ALA A 56 19.96 -20.42 -12.13
N PRO A 57 19.28 -19.83 -13.12
CA PRO A 57 19.73 -19.82 -14.50
C PRO A 57 20.99 -18.96 -14.74
N TRP A 58 21.36 -18.12 -13.76
CA TRP A 58 22.58 -17.32 -13.78
C TRP A 58 23.76 -17.99 -13.05
N ALA A 59 23.51 -19.14 -12.42
CA ALA A 59 24.54 -19.85 -11.69
C ALA A 59 25.63 -20.36 -12.65
N PRO A 60 26.91 -20.36 -12.25
CA PRO A 60 27.98 -20.99 -13.02
C PRO A 60 27.68 -22.46 -13.32
N THR A 61 28.19 -22.94 -14.46
CA THR A 61 28.09 -24.36 -14.83
C THR A 61 28.67 -25.24 -13.72
N LYS A 62 27.97 -26.34 -13.40
CA LYS A 62 28.32 -27.29 -12.31
C LYS A 62 28.06 -26.76 -10.88
N THR A 63 27.36 -25.64 -10.71
CA THR A 63 26.86 -25.25 -9.38
C THR A 63 26.04 -26.40 -8.80
N PRO A 64 26.40 -26.95 -7.63
CA PRO A 64 25.64 -28.03 -7.02
C PRO A 64 24.25 -27.53 -6.65
N MET A 65 23.26 -28.44 -6.63
CA MET A 65 21.94 -28.07 -6.14
C MET A 65 22.07 -27.64 -4.67
N PRO A 66 21.48 -26.50 -4.26
CA PRO A 66 21.46 -26.10 -2.87
C PRO A 66 20.85 -27.23 -2.06
N THR A 67 21.47 -27.61 -0.95
CA THR A 67 20.88 -28.66 -0.12
C THR A 67 19.58 -28.12 0.46
N ALA A 68 18.47 -28.83 0.22
CA ALA A 68 17.17 -28.43 0.76
C ALA A 68 17.22 -28.29 2.31
N GLN A 69 18.15 -28.97 2.97
CA GLN A 69 18.31 -28.94 4.43
C GLN A 69 18.67 -27.57 5.01
N GLU A 70 19.22 -26.63 4.23
CA GLU A 70 19.61 -25.31 4.77
C GLU A 70 18.40 -24.41 5.06
N LEU A 71 17.42 -24.35 4.14
CA LEU A 71 16.29 -23.43 4.23
C LEU A 71 14.92 -24.09 4.06
N ALA A 72 14.80 -25.26 3.43
CA ALA A 72 13.51 -25.88 3.21
C ALA A 72 12.82 -26.25 4.52
N GLY A 73 11.51 -26.02 4.57
CA GLY A 73 10.69 -26.17 5.77
C GLY A 73 10.78 -24.99 6.76
N LYS A 74 11.75 -24.09 6.62
CA LYS A 74 11.85 -22.88 7.45
C LYS A 74 10.79 -21.86 7.05
N SER A 75 10.48 -20.96 7.98
CA SER A 75 9.47 -19.92 7.78
C SER A 75 10.10 -18.53 7.68
N ILE A 76 9.43 -17.66 6.94
CA ILE A 76 9.71 -16.23 6.85
C ILE A 76 8.47 -15.50 7.34
N ARG A 77 8.66 -14.54 8.24
CA ARG A 77 7.62 -13.67 8.75
C ARG A 77 8.04 -12.22 8.67
N PHE A 78 7.21 -11.40 8.02
CA PHE A 78 7.38 -9.96 7.93
C PHE A 78 6.73 -9.29 9.13
N THR A 79 7.48 -8.42 9.82
CA THR A 79 7.00 -7.67 10.98
C THR A 79 7.21 -6.18 10.75
N ALA A 80 6.77 -5.32 11.68
CA ALA A 80 6.85 -3.87 11.49
C ALA A 80 8.29 -3.34 11.35
N THR A 81 9.25 -4.01 11.98
CA THR A 81 10.62 -3.50 12.13
C THR A 81 11.72 -4.50 11.77
N ARG A 82 11.37 -5.75 11.44
CA ARG A 82 12.32 -6.80 11.07
C ARG A 82 11.68 -7.88 10.19
N VAL A 83 12.53 -8.66 9.51
CA VAL A 83 12.18 -9.96 8.94
C VAL A 83 12.64 -11.06 9.90
N GLU A 84 11.72 -11.91 10.33
CA GLU A 84 12.03 -13.11 11.11
C GLU A 84 12.19 -14.28 10.13
N ALA A 85 13.42 -14.74 9.91
CA ALA A 85 13.77 -15.81 8.97
C ALA A 85 15.12 -16.44 9.34
N PRO A 86 15.56 -17.53 8.68
CA PRO A 86 16.96 -17.96 8.77
C PRO A 86 17.90 -16.95 8.08
N GLU A 87 19.14 -16.88 8.53
CA GLU A 87 20.20 -16.13 7.84
C GLU A 87 20.40 -16.65 6.40
N PRO A 88 20.68 -15.77 5.42
CA PRO A 88 20.87 -14.32 5.53
C PRO A 88 19.58 -13.48 5.38
N LEU A 89 18.39 -14.10 5.44
CA LEU A 89 17.11 -13.43 5.18
C LEU A 89 16.55 -12.70 6.42
N ALA A 90 17.06 -13.00 7.61
CA ALA A 90 16.77 -12.21 8.80
C ALA A 90 17.44 -10.84 8.71
N CYS A 91 16.68 -9.80 9.05
CA CYS A 91 17.19 -8.43 9.06
C CYS A 91 16.32 -7.48 9.88
N ALA A 92 16.89 -6.38 10.34
CA ALA A 92 16.18 -5.33 11.07
C ALA A 92 16.12 -4.01 10.28
N GLY A 93 15.32 -3.05 10.77
CA GLY A 93 15.17 -1.74 10.12
C GLY A 93 14.44 -1.82 8.78
N VAL A 94 13.49 -2.75 8.66
CA VAL A 94 12.80 -3.05 7.39
C VAL A 94 11.98 -1.88 6.86
N ARG A 95 11.96 -1.78 5.54
CA ARG A 95 11.00 -1.00 4.75
C ARG A 95 10.43 -1.91 3.67
N TYR A 96 9.13 -1.83 3.49
CA TYR A 96 8.38 -2.63 2.53
C TYR A 96 7.82 -1.73 1.43
N GLU A 97 7.89 -2.23 0.20
CA GLU A 97 7.21 -1.62 -0.94
C GLU A 97 6.83 -2.73 -1.93
N PHE A 98 5.66 -2.63 -2.54
CA PHE A 98 5.32 -3.47 -3.68
C PHE A 98 5.74 -2.75 -4.95
N VAL A 99 6.53 -3.40 -5.80
CA VAL A 99 7.10 -2.83 -7.03
C VAL A 99 6.78 -3.73 -8.22
N LEU A 100 6.40 -3.14 -9.35
CA LEU A 100 6.27 -3.86 -10.62
C LEU A 100 7.65 -4.15 -11.19
N MET A 101 8.02 -5.42 -11.24
CA MET A 101 9.32 -5.86 -11.70
C MET A 101 9.23 -6.41 -13.13
N PRO A 102 9.80 -5.71 -14.14
CA PRO A 102 9.91 -6.27 -15.49
C PRO A 102 10.96 -7.39 -15.50
N ALA A 103 10.96 -8.22 -16.55
CA ALA A 103 11.86 -9.37 -16.63
C ALA A 103 13.35 -9.01 -16.45
N PRO A 104 13.88 -7.92 -17.06
CA PRO A 104 15.27 -7.52 -16.86
C PRO A 104 15.62 -7.07 -15.44
N GLY A 105 14.63 -6.76 -14.58
CA GLY A 105 14.86 -6.39 -13.18
C GLY A 105 14.76 -7.56 -12.20
N LEU A 106 14.17 -8.70 -12.62
CA LEU A 106 13.99 -9.86 -11.75
C LEU A 106 15.32 -10.39 -11.22
N PHE A 107 15.32 -10.82 -9.95
CA PHE A 107 16.51 -11.34 -9.26
C PHE A 107 17.71 -10.38 -9.38
N GLN A 108 17.47 -9.09 -9.12
CA GLN A 108 18.45 -8.01 -9.22
C GLN A 108 19.12 -7.92 -10.61
N GLY A 109 18.36 -8.25 -11.66
CA GLY A 109 18.82 -8.25 -13.05
C GLY A 109 19.74 -9.42 -13.42
N SER A 110 19.78 -10.48 -12.62
CA SER A 110 20.66 -11.62 -12.86
C SER A 110 20.19 -12.55 -13.97
N LEU A 111 18.94 -12.44 -14.45
CA LEU A 111 18.42 -13.34 -15.48
C LEU A 111 19.21 -13.24 -16.79
N PRO A 112 19.66 -14.36 -17.38
CA PRO A 112 20.34 -14.34 -18.66
C PRO A 112 19.39 -13.90 -19.79
N PRO A 113 19.89 -13.20 -20.82
CA PRO A 113 19.07 -12.81 -21.97
C PRO A 113 18.66 -14.02 -22.83
N PRO A 114 17.45 -14.04 -23.41
CA PRO A 114 16.34 -13.10 -23.16
C PRO A 114 15.71 -13.32 -21.78
N ALA A 115 15.64 -12.26 -20.97
CA ALA A 115 15.22 -12.34 -19.56
C ALA A 115 13.79 -12.90 -19.42
N GLU A 116 12.89 -12.58 -20.35
CA GLU A 116 11.52 -13.09 -20.39
C GLU A 116 11.48 -14.60 -20.57
N LYS A 117 12.40 -15.15 -21.38
CA LYS A 117 12.51 -16.60 -21.60
C LYS A 117 13.06 -17.27 -20.34
N ALA A 118 14.07 -16.69 -19.70
CA ALA A 118 14.61 -17.19 -18.43
C ALA A 118 13.56 -17.16 -17.31
N ALA A 119 12.80 -16.07 -17.20
CA ALA A 119 11.69 -15.92 -16.25
C ALA A 119 10.62 -17.00 -16.45
N ARG A 120 10.20 -17.24 -17.71
CA ARG A 120 9.27 -18.32 -18.05
C ARG A 120 9.80 -19.71 -17.67
N GLY A 121 11.10 -19.94 -17.83
CA GLY A 121 11.77 -21.17 -17.38
C GLY A 121 11.68 -21.41 -15.86
N LEU A 122 11.52 -20.34 -15.08
CA LEU A 122 11.29 -20.40 -13.62
C LEU A 122 9.80 -20.50 -13.23
N GLY A 123 8.90 -20.64 -14.20
CA GLY A 123 7.46 -20.74 -13.97
C GLY A 123 6.73 -19.41 -13.82
N ILE A 124 7.37 -18.29 -14.20
CA ILE A 124 6.72 -16.97 -14.24
C ILE A 124 5.88 -16.88 -15.52
N ALA A 125 4.55 -16.95 -15.37
CA ALA A 125 3.63 -16.98 -16.51
C ALA A 125 3.37 -15.60 -17.13
N HIS A 126 3.34 -14.55 -16.31
CA HIS A 126 2.98 -13.19 -16.70
C HIS A 126 4.04 -12.19 -16.23
N LEU A 127 4.26 -11.16 -17.03
CA LEU A 127 5.21 -10.08 -16.78
C LEU A 127 4.50 -8.73 -17.04
N PRO A 128 4.85 -7.66 -16.28
CA PRO A 128 5.78 -7.65 -15.14
C PRO A 128 5.25 -8.45 -13.94
N VAL A 129 6.11 -8.79 -13.00
CA VAL A 129 5.73 -9.48 -11.75
C VAL A 129 5.65 -8.48 -10.62
N LEU A 130 4.57 -8.54 -9.83
CA LEU A 130 4.51 -7.80 -8.58
C LEU A 130 5.52 -8.39 -7.57
N SER A 131 6.43 -7.57 -7.07
CA SER A 131 7.45 -7.98 -6.12
C SER A 131 7.28 -7.23 -4.81
N LEU A 132 7.31 -7.93 -3.68
CA LEU A 132 7.50 -7.29 -2.39
C LEU A 132 9.01 -7.06 -2.23
N GLN A 133 9.41 -5.80 -2.35
CA GLN A 133 10.77 -5.37 -2.04
C GLN A 133 10.90 -5.14 -0.54
N VAL A 134 11.92 -5.75 0.05
CA VAL A 134 12.28 -5.59 1.45
C VAL A 134 13.66 -5.00 1.53
N THR A 135 13.75 -3.76 2.00
CA THR A 135 15.02 -3.07 2.25
C THR A 135 15.29 -3.07 3.75
N CYS A 136 16.45 -3.54 4.18
CA CYS A 136 16.84 -3.63 5.58
C CYS A 136 18.36 -3.55 5.75
N ASP A 137 18.85 -3.66 6.99
CA ASP A 137 20.26 -3.55 7.34
C ASP A 137 21.18 -4.58 6.66
N SER A 138 20.67 -5.77 6.32
CA SER A 138 21.41 -6.80 5.60
C SER A 138 21.34 -6.69 4.07
N GLY A 139 20.54 -5.78 3.52
CA GLY A 139 20.45 -5.50 2.09
C GLY A 139 19.02 -5.37 1.56
N VAL A 140 18.87 -5.66 0.27
CA VAL A 140 17.58 -5.62 -0.45
C VAL A 140 17.21 -7.01 -0.93
N PHE A 141 16.02 -7.47 -0.58
CA PHE A 141 15.48 -8.75 -1.00
C PHE A 141 14.16 -8.55 -1.74
N ASP A 142 14.08 -9.06 -2.97
CA ASP A 142 12.85 -9.06 -3.75
C ASP A 142 12.16 -10.42 -3.65
N TYR A 143 10.93 -10.40 -3.17
CA TYR A 143 10.03 -11.54 -3.11
C TYR A 143 9.05 -11.42 -4.29
N HIS A 144 9.27 -12.18 -5.36
CA HIS A 144 8.48 -12.09 -6.59
C HIS A 144 7.18 -12.89 -6.48
N LEU A 145 6.02 -12.22 -6.37
CA LEU A 145 4.70 -12.85 -6.20
C LEU A 145 4.19 -13.39 -7.54
N ILE A 146 4.44 -14.67 -7.79
CA ILE A 146 3.96 -15.35 -9.02
C ILE A 146 2.48 -15.75 -8.93
N THR A 147 1.94 -15.93 -7.72
CA THR A 147 0.50 -16.14 -7.43
C THR A 147 0.13 -15.58 -6.05
N THR A 148 -1.11 -15.75 -5.56
CA THR A 148 -1.49 -15.37 -4.17
C THR A 148 -0.73 -16.15 -3.12
N GLY A 149 -0.45 -17.43 -3.40
CA GLY A 149 0.14 -18.38 -2.47
C GLY A 149 1.58 -18.78 -2.77
N LYS A 150 2.21 -18.25 -3.82
CA LYS A 150 3.58 -18.60 -4.21
C LYS A 150 4.43 -17.38 -4.53
N VAL A 151 5.66 -17.44 -4.03
CA VAL A 151 6.70 -16.42 -4.22
C VAL A 151 7.99 -17.10 -4.68
N LEU A 152 8.75 -16.40 -5.52
CA LEU A 152 10.12 -16.75 -5.86
C LEU A 152 11.09 -15.76 -5.23
N LEU A 153 12.22 -16.26 -4.73
CA LEU A 153 13.30 -15.48 -4.12
C LEU A 153 14.65 -15.97 -4.67
N GLY A 154 15.49 -15.05 -5.13
CA GLY A 154 16.87 -15.37 -5.52
C GLY A 154 17.81 -15.29 -4.32
N LEU A 155 18.60 -16.34 -4.08
CA LEU A 155 19.62 -16.34 -3.03
C LEU A 155 20.73 -17.35 -3.35
N ASN A 156 22.00 -16.94 -3.26
CA ASN A 156 23.18 -17.83 -3.39
C ASN A 156 23.11 -18.75 -4.63
N ASN A 157 22.90 -18.18 -5.82
CA ASN A 157 22.77 -18.93 -7.08
C ASN A 157 21.62 -19.97 -7.09
N ALA A 158 20.63 -19.77 -6.24
CA ALA A 158 19.41 -20.56 -6.19
C ALA A 158 18.18 -19.68 -6.36
N VAL A 159 17.13 -20.27 -6.90
CA VAL A 159 15.77 -19.71 -6.84
C VAL A 159 14.97 -20.55 -5.86
N TRP A 160 14.55 -19.94 -4.76
CA TRP A 160 13.73 -20.55 -3.71
C TRP A 160 12.25 -20.29 -3.99
N THR A 161 11.45 -21.34 -3.89
CA THR A 161 9.98 -21.25 -3.91
C THR A 161 9.46 -21.20 -2.49
N LEU A 162 8.69 -20.16 -2.20
CA LEU A 162 8.00 -19.97 -0.93
C LEU A 162 6.51 -20.18 -1.13
N THR A 163 5.86 -20.84 -0.18
CA THR A 163 4.42 -21.03 -0.15
C THR A 163 3.81 -20.33 1.04
N ARG A 164 2.64 -19.73 0.83
CA ARG A 164 1.90 -19.07 1.91
C ARG A 164 1.20 -20.14 2.76
N ALA A 165 1.29 -20.03 4.08
CA ALA A 165 0.62 -20.97 4.99
C ALA A 165 -0.91 -20.89 4.89
N ALA A 166 -1.46 -19.69 4.76
CA ALA A 166 -2.88 -19.43 4.51
C ALA A 166 -3.07 -18.06 3.84
N GLU A 167 -4.04 -17.94 2.93
CA GLU A 167 -4.46 -16.64 2.41
C GLU A 167 -5.19 -15.87 3.51
N ALA A 168 -4.83 -14.60 3.71
CA ALA A 168 -5.49 -13.76 4.68
C ALA A 168 -6.85 -13.33 4.12
N ASP A 169 -7.93 -13.60 4.86
CA ASP A 169 -9.24 -13.00 4.59
C ASP A 169 -9.32 -11.63 5.28
N SER A 170 -8.66 -10.64 4.67
CA SER A 170 -8.65 -9.26 5.17
C SER A 170 -8.93 -8.25 4.05
N PRO A 171 -9.40 -7.03 4.38
CA PRO A 171 -9.59 -5.98 3.39
C PRO A 171 -8.30 -5.66 2.63
N GLU A 172 -7.16 -5.65 3.32
CA GLU A 172 -5.86 -5.35 2.71
C GLU A 172 -5.42 -6.46 1.74
N ALA A 173 -5.67 -7.74 2.07
CA ALA A 173 -5.40 -8.84 1.17
C ALA A 173 -6.26 -8.78 -0.10
N ALA A 174 -7.54 -8.41 0.03
CA ALA A 174 -8.42 -8.19 -1.10
C ALA A 174 -7.94 -7.01 -1.97
N THR A 175 -7.52 -5.90 -1.36
CA THR A 175 -6.93 -4.75 -2.05
C THR A 175 -5.64 -5.13 -2.79
N LEU A 176 -4.72 -5.85 -2.14
CA LEU A 176 -3.48 -6.33 -2.76
C LEU A 176 -3.78 -7.23 -3.97
N ASN A 177 -4.76 -8.12 -3.85
CA ASN A 177 -5.13 -9.03 -4.93
C ASN A 177 -5.72 -8.29 -6.14
N LEU A 178 -6.57 -7.28 -5.91
CA LEU A 178 -7.05 -6.39 -6.97
C LEU A 178 -5.88 -5.68 -7.66
N LEU A 179 -5.02 -5.00 -6.87
CA LEU A 179 -3.89 -4.22 -7.40
C LEU A 179 -2.90 -5.09 -8.14
N ARG A 180 -2.61 -6.31 -7.67
CA ARG A 180 -1.76 -7.24 -8.41
C ARG A 180 -2.33 -7.50 -9.80
N VAL A 181 -3.60 -7.90 -9.89
CA VAL A 181 -4.22 -8.20 -11.20
C VAL A 181 -4.28 -6.96 -12.08
N HIS A 182 -4.58 -5.81 -11.50
CA HIS A 182 -4.65 -4.54 -12.20
C HIS A 182 -3.29 -4.12 -12.77
N MET A 183 -2.28 -4.01 -11.92
CA MET A 183 -0.98 -3.41 -12.24
C MET A 183 -0.03 -4.34 -13.01
N THR A 184 -0.23 -5.66 -12.96
CA THR A 184 0.58 -6.61 -13.77
C THR A 184 -0.05 -6.90 -15.14
N HIS A 185 -1.08 -6.16 -15.54
CA HIS A 185 -1.74 -6.28 -16.84
C HIS A 185 -1.98 -4.89 -17.44
N ASP A 186 -2.64 -4.84 -18.60
CA ASP A 186 -3.17 -3.59 -19.14
C ASP A 186 -4.13 -2.92 -18.14
N MET A 187 -3.69 -1.77 -17.63
CA MET A 187 -4.37 -0.93 -16.65
C MET A 187 -5.42 -0.01 -17.27
N ALA A 188 -5.53 0.06 -18.61
CA ALA A 188 -6.51 0.90 -19.27
C ALA A 188 -7.94 0.61 -18.79
N PHE A 189 -8.72 1.66 -18.57
CA PHE A 189 -10.11 1.54 -18.12
C PHE A 189 -11.03 1.15 -19.27
N ASN A 190 -11.01 -0.14 -19.61
CA ASN A 190 -11.78 -0.73 -20.69
C ASN A 190 -12.50 -2.03 -20.22
N PRO A 191 -13.48 -2.54 -20.99
CA PRO A 191 -14.23 -3.74 -20.60
C PRO A 191 -13.35 -4.98 -20.35
N ALA A 192 -12.28 -5.18 -21.13
CA ALA A 192 -11.40 -6.34 -20.97
C ALA A 192 -10.60 -6.27 -19.66
N SER A 193 -10.09 -5.09 -19.32
CA SER A 193 -9.37 -4.85 -18.06
C SER A 193 -10.28 -4.99 -16.84
N VAL A 194 -11.52 -4.52 -16.92
CA VAL A 194 -12.51 -4.69 -15.86
C VAL A 194 -12.94 -6.15 -15.72
N ALA A 195 -13.11 -6.89 -16.81
CA ALA A 195 -13.47 -8.30 -16.77
C ALA A 195 -12.43 -9.15 -16.00
N ARG A 196 -11.14 -8.87 -16.16
CA ARG A 196 -10.06 -9.52 -15.38
C ARG A 196 -10.19 -9.30 -13.87
N LYS A 197 -10.72 -8.15 -13.47
CA LYS A 197 -10.87 -7.74 -12.07
C LYS A 197 -12.20 -8.17 -11.44
N ARG A 198 -13.14 -8.72 -12.21
CA ARG A 198 -14.53 -8.99 -11.79
C ARG A 198 -14.65 -9.75 -10.46
N ALA A 199 -13.74 -10.68 -10.17
CA ALA A 199 -13.78 -11.47 -8.93
C ALA A 199 -13.44 -10.66 -7.65
N TYR A 200 -12.89 -9.45 -7.82
CA TYR A 200 -12.46 -8.56 -6.72
C TYR A 200 -13.39 -7.37 -6.54
N LEU A 201 -14.36 -7.16 -7.45
CA LEU A 201 -15.29 -6.05 -7.41
C LEU A 201 -16.64 -6.53 -6.89
N THR A 202 -17.31 -5.73 -6.07
CA THR A 202 -18.69 -6.04 -5.70
C THR A 202 -19.58 -6.10 -6.96
N PRO A 203 -20.67 -6.89 -6.94
CA PRO A 203 -21.63 -6.89 -8.04
C PRO A 203 -22.16 -5.48 -8.35
N GLY A 204 -22.35 -4.65 -7.33
CA GLY A 204 -22.81 -3.28 -7.47
C GLY A 204 -21.82 -2.35 -8.17
N LEU A 205 -20.52 -2.46 -7.89
CA LEU A 205 -19.50 -1.67 -8.59
C LEU A 205 -19.33 -2.17 -10.02
N GLY A 206 -19.26 -3.48 -10.21
CA GLY A 206 -19.17 -4.10 -11.53
C GLY A 206 -20.34 -3.72 -12.44
N GLY A 207 -21.56 -3.68 -11.90
CA GLY A 207 -22.75 -3.21 -12.61
C GLY A 207 -22.66 -1.74 -13.03
N ALA A 208 -22.27 -0.86 -12.10
CA ALA A 208 -22.11 0.57 -12.40
C ALA A 208 -21.07 0.84 -13.51
N ILE A 209 -19.95 0.10 -13.49
CA ILE A 209 -18.93 0.19 -14.54
C ILE A 209 -19.47 -0.33 -15.89
N ALA A 210 -20.20 -1.45 -15.88
CA ALA A 210 -20.80 -1.99 -17.09
C ALA A 210 -21.81 -1.00 -17.71
N ASP A 211 -22.60 -0.34 -16.87
CA ASP A 211 -23.57 0.65 -17.33
C ASP A 211 -22.89 1.93 -17.85
N TYR A 212 -21.79 2.37 -17.25
CA TYR A 212 -20.96 3.45 -17.78
C TYR A 212 -20.47 3.17 -19.21
N PHE A 213 -20.03 1.95 -19.51
CA PHE A 213 -19.58 1.56 -20.85
C PHE A 213 -20.71 1.41 -21.88
N LYS A 214 -21.96 1.17 -21.45
CA LYS A 214 -23.12 1.09 -22.35
C LYS A 214 -23.66 2.46 -22.79
N ARG A 215 -23.31 3.54 -22.09
CA ARG A 215 -23.85 4.87 -22.37
C ARG A 215 -23.39 5.35 -23.76
N PRO A 216 -24.32 5.77 -24.63
CA PRO A 216 -23.96 6.48 -25.85
C PRO A 216 -23.18 7.74 -25.48
N ARG A 217 -22.11 8.04 -26.23
CA ARG A 217 -21.38 9.29 -26.07
C ARG A 217 -21.17 9.96 -27.43
N PRO A 218 -21.38 11.28 -27.53
CA PRO A 218 -20.90 12.07 -28.66
C PRO A 218 -19.40 11.83 -28.85
N HIS A 219 -18.96 11.79 -30.10
CA HIS A 219 -17.56 11.54 -30.44
C HIS A 219 -16.62 12.66 -29.98
N ASP A 220 -17.15 13.87 -29.76
CA ASP A 220 -16.44 15.08 -29.35
C ASP A 220 -16.48 15.35 -27.84
N GLU A 221 -17.22 14.54 -27.06
CA GLU A 221 -17.28 14.69 -25.61
C GLU A 221 -16.07 14.00 -24.96
N VAL A 222 -15.30 14.78 -24.18
CA VAL A 222 -14.24 14.22 -23.33
C VAL A 222 -14.89 13.39 -22.23
N PRO A 223 -14.56 12.09 -22.10
CA PRO A 223 -15.17 11.26 -21.07
C PRO A 223 -14.78 11.76 -19.67
N PRO A 224 -15.67 11.66 -18.66
CA PRO A 224 -15.35 12.04 -17.28
C PRO A 224 -14.15 11.30 -16.68
N ILE A 225 -13.86 10.10 -17.20
CA ILE A 225 -12.70 9.29 -16.83
C ILE A 225 -11.73 9.30 -18.01
N THR A 226 -10.66 10.10 -17.89
CA THR A 226 -9.60 10.26 -18.89
C THR A 226 -8.30 9.55 -18.53
N GLY A 227 -8.26 8.89 -17.37
CA GLY A 227 -7.13 8.12 -16.87
C GLY A 227 -7.56 6.77 -16.32
N ASP A 228 -6.70 6.21 -15.46
CA ASP A 228 -7.01 5.00 -14.73
C ASP A 228 -7.69 5.31 -13.39
N PRO A 229 -8.98 4.96 -13.23
CA PRO A 229 -9.70 5.21 -12.00
C PRO A 229 -9.33 4.25 -10.86
N PHE A 230 -8.65 3.13 -11.12
CA PHE A 230 -8.25 2.22 -10.04
C PHE A 230 -7.01 2.72 -9.28
N THR A 231 -6.26 3.64 -9.87
CA THR A 231 -5.05 4.22 -9.30
C THR A 231 -5.05 5.75 -9.31
N ASP A 232 -6.12 6.39 -9.77
CA ASP A 232 -6.21 7.86 -9.91
C ASP A 232 -5.00 8.45 -10.67
N SER A 233 -4.74 7.93 -11.86
CA SER A 233 -3.49 8.23 -12.55
C SER A 233 -3.62 8.37 -14.06
N GLN A 234 -2.99 9.40 -14.61
CA GLN A 234 -2.77 9.53 -16.06
C GLN A 234 -1.55 8.72 -16.52
N GLU A 235 -0.48 8.75 -15.73
CA GLU A 235 0.72 7.92 -15.91
C GLU A 235 0.72 6.81 -14.88
N TYR A 236 1.02 5.59 -15.29
CA TYR A 236 0.85 4.43 -14.44
C TYR A 236 1.85 4.36 -13.29
N PRO A 237 1.40 4.04 -12.07
CA PRO A 237 2.30 3.80 -10.95
C PRO A 237 3.15 2.54 -11.18
N ASP A 238 4.39 2.58 -10.71
CA ASP A 238 5.32 1.45 -10.72
C ASP A 238 5.45 0.78 -9.35
N ARG A 239 4.92 1.43 -8.30
CA ARG A 239 5.01 0.97 -6.91
C ARG A 239 3.80 1.36 -6.08
N PHE A 240 3.58 0.62 -5.00
CA PHE A 240 2.59 0.98 -4.00
C PHE A 240 2.88 0.38 -2.62
N LEU A 241 2.25 0.98 -1.62
CA LEU A 241 2.25 0.53 -0.24
C LEU A 241 0.82 0.59 0.32
N PRO A 242 0.20 -0.54 0.69
CA PRO A 242 -1.07 -0.54 1.38
C PRO A 242 -0.90 -0.13 2.85
N GLY A 243 -1.85 0.61 3.39
CA GLY A 243 -1.97 0.92 4.80
C GLY A 243 -2.95 -0.02 5.50
N ARG A 244 -2.99 0.04 6.83
CA ARG A 244 -3.91 -0.75 7.66
C ARG A 244 -5.36 -0.37 7.37
N ALA A 245 -6.20 -1.39 7.29
CA ALA A 245 -7.62 -1.17 7.07
C ALA A 245 -8.28 -0.50 8.27
N ARG A 246 -9.21 0.41 7.98
CA ARG A 246 -10.23 0.85 8.95
C ARG A 246 -11.47 0.01 8.71
N ILE A 247 -11.89 -0.78 9.70
CA ILE A 247 -13.02 -1.71 9.57
C ILE A 247 -14.17 -1.22 10.44
N ASP A 248 -15.35 -1.14 9.84
CA ASP A 248 -16.62 -0.80 10.49
C ASP A 248 -17.69 -1.80 10.05
N GLY A 249 -17.89 -2.85 10.86
CA GLY A 249 -18.81 -3.94 10.56
C GLY A 249 -18.50 -4.62 9.22
N ALA A 250 -19.44 -4.52 8.27
CA ALA A 250 -19.32 -5.09 6.92
C ALA A 250 -18.62 -4.15 5.92
N ARG A 251 -18.11 -2.99 6.37
CA ARG A 251 -17.40 -2.01 5.56
C ARG A 251 -15.95 -1.94 6.00
N ALA A 252 -15.07 -1.70 5.04
CA ALA A 252 -13.68 -1.39 5.34
C ALA A 252 -13.15 -0.35 4.37
N SER A 253 -12.11 0.35 4.79
CA SER A 253 -11.33 1.20 3.90
C SER A 253 -9.85 0.95 4.06
N VAL A 254 -9.14 0.86 2.94
CA VAL A 254 -7.69 0.59 2.88
C VAL A 254 -7.04 1.76 2.14
N PRO A 255 -6.27 2.63 2.83
CA PRO A 255 -5.48 3.64 2.14
C PRO A 255 -4.34 2.94 1.38
N ILE A 256 -4.04 3.38 0.17
CA ILE A 256 -2.89 2.94 -0.62
C ILE A 256 -2.09 4.17 -0.96
N ARG A 257 -0.79 4.13 -0.68
CA ARG A 257 0.17 5.08 -1.24
C ARG A 257 0.72 4.52 -2.55
N LEU A 258 0.53 5.24 -3.63
CA LEU A 258 1.00 4.92 -4.97
C LEU A 258 2.23 5.78 -5.30
N GLY A 259 3.03 5.35 -6.28
CA GLY A 259 4.12 6.16 -6.81
C GLY A 259 4.56 5.73 -8.21
N ASP A 260 5.23 6.65 -8.90
CA ASP A 260 5.75 6.48 -10.27
C ASP A 260 7.25 6.84 -10.39
N GLY A 261 7.96 6.90 -9.25
CA GLY A 261 9.35 7.33 -9.15
C GLY A 261 9.56 8.85 -9.11
N SER A 262 8.55 9.65 -9.47
CA SER A 262 8.60 11.12 -9.41
C SER A 262 7.64 11.71 -8.37
N ARG A 263 6.50 11.05 -8.17
CA ARG A 263 5.41 11.51 -7.31
C ARG A 263 4.90 10.38 -6.44
N HIS A 264 4.26 10.78 -5.34
CA HIS A 264 3.47 9.90 -4.50
C HIS A 264 2.09 10.52 -4.28
N TRP A 265 1.05 9.69 -4.27
CA TRP A 265 -0.31 10.10 -3.95
C TRP A 265 -1.03 8.96 -3.23
N GLU A 266 -2.17 9.28 -2.62
CA GLU A 266 -2.94 8.30 -1.86
C GLU A 266 -4.35 8.15 -2.43
N VAL A 267 -4.77 6.90 -2.63
CA VAL A 267 -6.13 6.52 -2.97
C VAL A 267 -6.65 5.61 -1.85
N GLU A 268 -7.93 5.72 -1.53
CA GLU A 268 -8.54 4.85 -0.55
C GLU A 268 -9.50 3.87 -1.20
N VAL A 269 -9.23 2.59 -1.04
CA VAL A 269 -10.11 1.52 -1.52
C VAL A 269 -11.20 1.30 -0.48
N LEU A 270 -12.45 1.38 -0.92
CA LEU A 270 -13.62 1.12 -0.09
C LEU A 270 -14.10 -0.30 -0.38
N LEU A 271 -14.22 -1.12 0.65
CA LEU A 271 -14.56 -2.54 0.53
C LEU A 271 -15.85 -2.85 1.28
N LEU A 272 -16.59 -3.82 0.74
CA LEU A 272 -17.73 -4.44 1.40
C LEU A 272 -17.47 -5.93 1.63
N ARG A 273 -17.93 -6.41 2.78
CA ARG A 273 -18.01 -7.83 3.08
C ARG A 273 -19.20 -8.42 2.31
N GLN A 274 -18.91 -9.35 1.42
CA GLN A 274 -19.88 -10.11 0.61
C GLN A 274 -19.79 -11.59 1.01
N GLY A 275 -20.63 -12.00 1.96
CA GLY A 275 -20.50 -13.30 2.62
C GLY A 275 -19.17 -13.41 3.35
N GLU A 276 -18.36 -14.40 2.97
CA GLU A 276 -17.04 -14.65 3.59
C GLU A 276 -15.88 -13.91 2.91
N ARG A 277 -16.14 -12.97 1.99
CA ARG A 277 -15.08 -12.30 1.22
C ARG A 277 -15.20 -10.79 1.26
N TRP A 278 -14.07 -10.11 1.39
CA TRP A 278 -13.95 -8.68 1.10
C TRP A 278 -13.86 -8.45 -0.41
N GLN A 279 -14.64 -7.50 -0.93
CA GLN A 279 -14.62 -7.08 -2.32
C GLN A 279 -14.64 -5.55 -2.41
N VAL A 280 -13.97 -5.01 -3.42
CA VAL A 280 -13.89 -3.57 -3.66
C VAL A 280 -15.21 -3.04 -4.18
N ASP A 281 -15.76 -2.08 -3.46
CA ASP A 281 -17.06 -1.49 -3.73
C ASP A 281 -16.95 -0.07 -4.31
N ASP A 282 -15.89 0.66 -3.99
CA ASP A 282 -15.62 1.98 -4.55
C ASP A 282 -14.14 2.35 -4.33
N LEU A 283 -13.69 3.46 -4.92
CA LEU A 283 -12.42 4.09 -4.61
C LEU A 283 -12.66 5.57 -4.32
N ARG A 284 -11.96 6.11 -3.32
CA ARG A 284 -11.99 7.53 -2.97
C ARG A 284 -10.63 8.16 -3.27
N TYR A 285 -10.66 9.21 -4.07
CA TYR A 285 -9.48 9.92 -4.57
C TYR A 285 -9.11 11.12 -3.68
N PRO A 286 -7.91 11.69 -3.85
CA PRO A 286 -7.60 13.02 -3.35
C PRO A 286 -8.70 14.03 -3.75
N GLY A 287 -9.18 14.82 -2.79
CA GLY A 287 -10.29 15.75 -3.01
C GLY A 287 -11.69 15.16 -2.77
N GLY A 288 -11.81 13.85 -2.52
CA GLY A 288 -13.03 13.21 -2.00
C GLY A 288 -13.99 12.67 -3.07
N THR A 289 -13.74 12.94 -4.35
CA THR A 289 -14.44 12.27 -5.46
C THR A 289 -14.27 10.77 -5.39
N THR A 290 -15.28 10.01 -5.82
CA THR A 290 -15.22 8.53 -5.85
C THR A 290 -15.37 7.97 -7.24
N LEU A 291 -14.92 6.73 -7.47
CA LEU A 291 -15.14 6.02 -8.72
C LEU A 291 -16.64 5.96 -9.04
N ARG A 292 -17.48 5.55 -8.09
CA ARG A 292 -18.93 5.54 -8.30
C ARG A 292 -19.47 6.92 -8.68
N GLY A 293 -18.94 8.00 -8.11
CA GLY A 293 -19.27 9.37 -8.51
C GLY A 293 -18.91 9.65 -9.97
N LEU A 294 -17.70 9.29 -10.41
CA LEU A 294 -17.27 9.43 -11.82
C LEU A 294 -18.07 8.56 -12.79
N LEU A 295 -18.66 7.46 -12.29
CA LEU A 295 -19.52 6.59 -13.09
C LEU A 295 -20.94 7.13 -13.22
N GLN A 296 -21.35 8.18 -12.50
CA GLN A 296 -22.68 8.78 -12.67
C GLN A 296 -22.74 9.66 -13.93
N PRO A 297 -23.93 9.87 -14.53
CA PRO A 297 -24.11 10.90 -15.54
C PRO A 297 -23.77 12.28 -14.94
N ALA A 298 -23.17 13.16 -15.75
CA ALA A 298 -22.98 14.56 -15.40
C ALA A 298 -24.33 15.32 -15.35
#